data_AF-A0A5K4E976-F1
#
_entry.id   AF-A0A5K4E976-F1
#
_cell.length_a   1.000
_cell.length_b   1.000
_cell.length_c   1.000
_cell.angle_alpha   90.00
_cell.angle_beta   90.00
_cell.angle_gamma   90.00
#
_symmetry.space_group_name_H-M   'P 1'
#
loop_
_entity.id
_entity.type
_entity.pdbx_description
1 polymer ?
#
loop_
_entity_poly.entity_id
_entity_poly.type
_entity_poly.pdbx_seq_one_letter_code
_entity_poly.pdbx_strand_id
1 'polypeptide(L)'
;MENKGINRIEIFANVLKLCLSKIPDEISSNNGFTNLIREITEITDKFLESLHCHDKQILQRRALCNLKFEFIRSCKRFSETLKAYNRDENQTSVIFRANQLVVCTNTILDALRCDK
;
A
#
# COMPACT_ATOMS: atom_id res chain seq x y z
N MET A 1 6.10 25.22 -7.02
CA MET A 1 5.90 24.05 -7.92
C MET A 1 5.73 22.73 -7.15
N GLU A 2 5.66 22.74 -5.81
CA GLU A 2 5.68 21.53 -4.96
C GLU A 2 4.40 20.66 -4.95
N ASN A 3 3.24 21.16 -5.36
CA ASN A 3 1.97 20.42 -5.19
C ASN A 3 1.73 19.24 -6.17
N LYS A 4 2.47 19.14 -7.29
CA LYS A 4 2.21 18.09 -8.30
C LYS A 4 2.69 16.69 -7.86
N GLY A 5 3.75 16.60 -7.05
CA GLY A 5 4.29 15.32 -6.57
C GLY A 5 3.38 14.69 -5.51
N ILE A 6 2.95 15.49 -4.53
CA ILE A 6 2.05 15.05 -3.45
C ILE A 6 0.71 14.59 -4.02
N ASN A 7 0.16 15.29 -5.02
CA ASN A 7 -1.11 14.92 -5.64
C ASN A 7 -1.04 13.52 -6.30
N ARG A 8 0.08 13.16 -6.94
CA ARG A 8 0.27 11.81 -7.50
C ARG A 8 0.32 10.73 -6.41
N ILE A 9 1.04 11.00 -5.31
CA ILE A 9 1.13 10.09 -4.17
C ILE A 9 -0.25 9.86 -3.56
N GLU A 10 -1.05 10.92 -3.40
CA GLU A 10 -2.44 10.84 -2.91
C GLU A 10 -3.35 10.01 -3.83
N ILE A 11 -3.23 10.19 -5.15
CA ILE A 11 -3.99 9.40 -6.12
C ILE A 11 -3.67 7.91 -5.96
N PHE A 12 -2.39 7.53 -5.99
CA PHE A 12 -1.99 6.13 -5.87
C PHE A 12 -2.36 5.53 -4.51
N ALA A 13 -2.22 6.29 -3.43
CA ALA A 13 -2.67 5.87 -2.11
C ALA A 13 -4.18 5.62 -2.06
N ASN A 14 -4.99 6.48 -2.66
CA ASN A 14 -6.44 6.31 -2.69
C ASN A 14 -6.84 5.09 -3.53
N VAL A 15 -6.19 4.87 -4.67
CA VAL A 15 -6.42 3.66 -5.48
C VAL A 15 -6.01 2.42 -4.71
N LEU A 16 -4.85 2.41 -4.04
CA LEU A 16 -4.39 1.27 -3.24
C LEU A 16 -5.40 0.92 -2.16
N LYS A 17 -5.90 1.91 -1.42
CA LYS A 17 -6.92 1.73 -0.39
C LYS A 17 -8.21 1.16 -0.95
N LEU A 18 -8.63 1.62 -2.13
CA LEU A 18 -9.82 1.12 -2.82
C LEU A 18 -9.65 -0.33 -3.29
N CYS A 19 -8.47 -0.72 -3.78
CA CYS A 19 -8.19 -2.11 -4.12
C CYS A 19 -8.19 -2.98 -2.86
N LEU A 20 -7.53 -2.53 -1.79
CA LEU A 20 -7.48 -3.27 -0.52
C LEU A 20 -8.88 -3.43 0.11
N SER A 21 -9.77 -2.44 -0.03
CA SER A 21 -11.14 -2.52 0.48
C SER A 21 -12.03 -3.50 -0.28
N LYS A 22 -11.68 -3.87 -1.53
CA LYS A 22 -12.39 -4.88 -2.32
C LYS A 22 -11.99 -6.31 -1.97
N ILE A 23 -10.94 -6.50 -1.15
CA ILE A 23 -10.46 -7.83 -0.78
C ILE A 23 -11.56 -8.70 -0.15
N PRO A 24 -12.36 -8.22 0.82
CA PRO A 24 -13.41 -9.05 1.43
C PRO A 24 -14.45 -9.56 0.42
N ASP A 25 -14.76 -8.78 -0.61
CA ASP A 25 -15.74 -9.15 -1.64
C ASP A 25 -15.12 -10.11 -2.68
N GLU A 26 -13.88 -9.84 -3.09
CA GLU A 26 -13.20 -10.57 -4.16
C GLU A 26 -12.51 -11.85 -3.67
N ILE A 27 -12.16 -11.98 -2.38
CA ILE A 27 -11.43 -13.14 -1.82
C ILE A 27 -12.19 -14.46 -1.95
N SER A 28 -13.52 -14.39 -2.06
CA SER A 28 -14.39 -15.55 -2.32
C SER A 28 -14.35 -16.00 -3.79
N SER A 29 -13.92 -15.13 -4.70
CA SER A 29 -13.81 -15.39 -6.14
C SER A 29 -12.34 -15.57 -6.54
N ASN A 30 -11.92 -16.80 -6.84
CA ASN A 30 -10.52 -17.10 -7.13
C ASN A 30 -9.94 -16.25 -8.31
N ASN A 31 -10.75 -16.05 -9.36
CA ASN A 31 -10.39 -15.22 -10.51
C ASN A 31 -10.39 -13.72 -10.19
N GLY A 32 -11.38 -13.26 -9.42
CA GLY A 32 -11.48 -11.86 -8.99
C GLY A 32 -10.34 -11.47 -8.05
N PHE A 33 -10.04 -12.34 -7.08
CA PHE A 33 -8.95 -12.18 -6.13
C PHE A 33 -7.57 -12.12 -6.80
N THR A 34 -7.30 -13.00 -7.76
CA THR A 34 -6.02 -13.00 -8.49
C THR A 34 -5.82 -11.70 -9.27
N ASN A 35 -6.89 -11.20 -9.93
CA ASN A 35 -6.85 -9.92 -10.62
C ASN A 35 -6.63 -8.74 -9.65
N LEU A 36 -7.28 -8.78 -8.49
CA LEU A 36 -7.13 -7.77 -7.45
C LEU A 36 -5.70 -7.74 -6.88
N ILE A 37 -5.09 -8.90 -6.65
CA ILE A 37 -3.69 -8.98 -6.19
C ILE A 37 -2.74 -8.36 -7.22
N ARG A 38 -2.96 -8.63 -8.51
CA ARG A 38 -2.16 -8.02 -9.59
C ARG A 38 -2.30 -6.49 -9.57
N GLU A 39 -3.53 -5.99 -9.46
CA GLU A 39 -3.80 -4.54 -9.39
C GLU A 39 -3.15 -3.90 -8.15
N ILE A 40 -3.22 -4.55 -6.98
CA ILE A 40 -2.57 -4.11 -5.74
C ILE A 40 -1.06 -4.03 -5.93
N THR A 41 -0.45 -5.03 -6.58
CA THR A 41 0.99 -5.06 -6.85
C THR A 41 1.40 -3.90 -7.74
N GLU A 42 0.71 -3.70 -8.87
CA GLU A 42 0.97 -2.60 -9.81
C GLU A 42 0.83 -1.22 -9.15
N ILE A 43 -0.19 -1.03 -8.32
CA ILE A 43 -0.42 0.25 -7.64
C ILE A 43 0.60 0.47 -6.52
N THR A 44 1.00 -0.59 -5.81
CA THR A 44 2.04 -0.52 -4.77
C THR A 44 3.37 -0.07 -5.38
N ASP A 45 3.75 -0.62 -6.53
CA ASP A 45 4.97 -0.23 -7.24
C ASP A 45 4.92 1.24 -7.68
N LYS A 46 3.79 1.69 -8.27
CA LYS A 46 3.59 3.10 -8.66
C LYS A 46 3.60 4.06 -7.47
N PHE A 47 3.05 3.64 -6.33
CA PHE A 47 3.08 4.40 -5.08
C PHE A 47 4.52 4.55 -4.56
N LEU A 48 5.27 3.45 -4.52
CA LEU A 48 6.68 3.45 -4.11
C LEU A 48 7.58 4.26 -5.05
N GLU A 49 7.36 4.16 -6.36
CA GLU A 49 8.07 4.95 -7.37
C GLU A 49 7.77 6.44 -7.20
N SER A 50 6.52 6.81 -6.95
CA SER A 50 6.12 8.21 -6.70
C SER A 50 6.75 8.77 -5.43
N LEU A 51 6.82 7.96 -4.37
CA LEU A 51 7.56 8.30 -3.15
C LEU A 51 9.06 8.46 -3.43
N HIS A 52 9.66 7.58 -4.25
CA HIS A 52 11.07 7.66 -4.62
C HIS A 52 11.39 8.88 -5.52
N CYS A 53 10.47 9.27 -6.39
CA CYS A 53 10.61 10.47 -7.22
C CYS A 53 10.57 11.76 -6.38
N HIS A 54 9.81 11.74 -5.27
CA HIS A 54 9.76 12.80 -4.28
C HIS A 54 10.98 12.78 -3.32
N ASP A 55 11.80 11.72 -3.37
CA ASP A 55 12.88 11.41 -2.41
C ASP A 55 14.07 12.39 -2.46
N LYS A 56 14.22 13.17 -3.54
CA LYS A 56 15.24 14.25 -3.60
C LYS A 56 15.04 15.34 -2.54
N GLN A 57 13.83 15.50 -1.99
CA GLN A 57 13.56 16.33 -0.80
C GLN A 57 13.45 15.51 0.51
N ILE A 58 13.19 14.19 0.43
CA ILE A 58 12.94 13.30 1.58
C ILE A 58 14.22 12.74 2.21
N LEU A 59 15.36 12.74 1.51
CA LEU A 59 16.67 12.34 2.06
C LEU A 59 17.05 13.06 3.37
N GLN A 60 16.45 14.21 3.67
CA GLN A 60 16.64 14.93 4.93
C GLN A 60 15.72 14.45 6.09
N ARG A 61 14.76 13.56 5.83
CA ARG A 61 13.66 13.24 6.77
C ARG A 61 13.63 11.76 7.13
N ARG A 62 14.34 11.41 8.21
CA ARG A 62 14.35 10.08 8.83
C ARG A 62 12.96 9.47 9.04
N ALA A 63 11.96 10.28 9.40
CA ALA A 63 10.60 9.81 9.66
C ALA A 63 9.93 9.18 8.43
N LEU A 64 10.00 9.82 7.26
CA LEU A 64 9.43 9.29 6.01
C LEU A 64 10.17 8.05 5.53
N CYS A 65 11.50 8.01 5.70
CA CYS A 65 12.31 6.84 5.38
C CYS A 65 11.91 5.62 6.22
N ASN A 66 11.68 5.82 7.53
CA ASN A 66 11.18 4.77 8.43
C ASN A 66 9.76 4.31 8.03
N LEU A 67 8.86 5.24 7.70
CA LEU A 67 7.50 4.91 7.26
C LEU A 67 7.49 4.11 5.96
N LYS A 68 8.36 4.46 5.00
CA LYS A 68 8.56 3.71 3.75
C LYS A 68 9.07 2.31 4.04
N PHE A 69 10.02 2.14 4.95
CA PHE A 69 10.54 0.84 5.33
C PHE A 69 9.45 -0.05 5.98
N GLU A 70 8.67 0.52 6.90
CA GLU A 70 7.54 -0.18 7.53
C GLU A 70 6.45 -0.53 6.50
N PHE A 71 6.17 0.33 5.53
CA PHE A 71 5.24 0.01 4.44
C PHE A 71 5.74 -1.16 3.59
N ILE A 72 7.00 -1.16 3.15
CA ILE A 72 7.60 -2.27 2.41
C ILE A 72 7.53 -3.58 3.22
N ARG A 73 7.81 -3.50 4.53
CA ARG A 73 7.70 -4.64 5.45
C ARG A 73 6.27 -5.16 5.54
N SER A 74 5.28 -4.28 5.60
CA SER A 74 3.86 -4.64 5.58
C SER A 74 3.44 -5.27 4.25
N CYS A 75 3.92 -4.76 3.10
CA CYS A 75 3.69 -5.38 1.79
C CYS A 75 4.26 -6.80 1.72
N LYS A 76 5.47 -7.00 2.26
CA LYS A 76 6.08 -8.34 2.33
C LYS A 76 5.25 -9.30 3.18
N ARG A 77 4.82 -8.86 4.37
CA ARG A 77 3.94 -9.66 5.26
C ARG A 77 2.60 -9.98 4.61
N PHE A 78 2.03 -9.04 3.86
CA PHE A 78 0.80 -9.26 3.08
C PHE A 78 1.02 -10.36 2.03
N SER A 79 2.09 -10.27 1.23
CA SER A 79 2.46 -11.32 0.27
C SER A 79 2.70 -12.69 0.93
N GLU A 80 3.37 -12.74 2.09
CA GLU A 80 3.53 -13.98 2.85
C GLU A 80 2.19 -14.56 3.30
N THR A 81 1.26 -13.69 3.73
CA THR A 81 -0.09 -14.09 4.13
C THR A 81 -0.92 -14.58 2.94
N LEU A 82 -0.77 -13.97 1.76
CA LEU A 82 -1.38 -14.46 0.51
C LEU A 82 -0.85 -15.85 0.12
N LYS A 83 0.45 -16.10 0.29
CA LYS A 83 1.03 -17.42 0.06
C LYS A 83 0.51 -18.47 1.03
N ALA A 84 0.35 -18.11 2.30
CA ALA A 84 -0.24 -18.98 3.32
C ALA A 84 -1.73 -19.22 3.08
N TYR A 85 -2.47 -18.21 2.60
CA TYR A 85 -3.89 -18.32 2.26
C TYR A 85 -4.15 -19.41 1.22
N ASN A 86 -3.28 -19.56 0.22
CA ASN A 86 -3.37 -20.64 -0.77
C ASN A 86 -3.28 -22.06 -0.16
N ARG A 87 -2.91 -22.19 1.13
CA ARG A 87 -2.83 -23.46 1.86
C ARG A 87 -3.90 -23.57 2.94
N ASP A 88 -4.08 -22.52 3.72
CA ASP A 88 -4.88 -22.53 4.95
C ASP A 88 -6.27 -21.91 4.78
N GLU A 89 -6.57 -21.32 3.61
CA GLU A 89 -7.82 -20.63 3.26
C GLU A 89 -8.31 -19.58 4.30
N ASN A 90 -7.39 -19.09 5.13
CA ASN A 90 -7.70 -18.15 6.20
C ASN A 90 -7.87 -16.71 5.67
N GLN A 91 -9.10 -16.40 5.27
CA GLN A 91 -9.49 -15.09 4.75
C GLN A 91 -9.29 -13.96 5.77
N THR A 92 -9.56 -14.22 7.05
CA THR A 92 -9.44 -13.25 8.14
C THR A 92 -8.02 -12.69 8.23
N SER A 93 -7.00 -13.55 8.07
CA SER A 93 -5.61 -13.12 8.08
C SER A 93 -5.29 -12.18 6.92
N VAL A 94 -5.80 -12.47 5.72
CA VAL A 94 -5.60 -11.62 4.53
C VAL A 94 -6.27 -10.25 4.72
N ILE A 95 -7.52 -10.23 5.17
CA ILE A 95 -8.29 -8.99 5.41
C ILE A 95 -7.61 -8.14 6.49
N PHE A 96 -7.16 -8.76 7.58
CA PHE A 96 -6.43 -8.05 8.63
C PHE A 96 -5.15 -7.39 8.09
N ARG A 97 -4.37 -8.10 7.27
CA ARG A 97 -3.14 -7.56 6.67
C ARG A 97 -3.40 -6.48 5.64
N ALA A 98 -4.48 -6.60 4.86
CA ALA A 98 -4.92 -5.56 3.95
C ALA A 98 -5.25 -4.26 4.71
N ASN A 99 -5.97 -4.36 5.82
CA ASN A 99 -6.27 -3.21 6.67
C ASN A 99 -5.00 -2.57 7.26
N GLN A 100 -3.99 -3.37 7.64
CA GLN A 100 -2.70 -2.83 8.06
C GLN A 100 -2.01 -2.01 6.97
N LEU A 101 -2.08 -2.47 5.71
CA LEU A 101 -1.54 -1.70 4.58
C LEU A 101 -2.27 -0.37 4.39
N VAL A 102 -3.60 -0.35 4.48
CA VAL A 102 -4.40 0.89 4.44
C VAL A 102 -3.96 1.88 5.51
N VAL A 103 -3.76 1.41 6.74
CA VAL A 103 -3.28 2.25 7.85
C VAL A 103 -1.87 2.78 7.54
N CYS A 104 -0.93 1.94 7.12
CA CYS A 104 0.42 2.37 6.74
C CYS A 104 0.40 3.42 5.63
N THR A 105 -0.44 3.25 4.60
CA THR A 105 -0.62 4.21 3.51
C THR A 105 -1.14 5.55 4.03
N ASN A 106 -2.14 5.55 4.92
CA ASN A 106 -2.65 6.78 5.53
C ASN A 106 -1.59 7.49 6.36
N THR A 107 -0.81 6.76 7.18
CA THR A 107 0.28 7.35 7.97
C THR A 107 1.33 8.03 7.08
N ILE A 108 1.65 7.44 5.92
CA ILE A 108 2.55 8.08 4.95
C ILE A 108 1.93 9.36 4.40
N LEU A 109 0.65 9.34 4.01
CA LEU A 109 -0.03 10.54 3.51
C LEU A 109 -0.09 11.65 4.56
N ASP A 110 -0.39 11.33 5.81
CA ASP A 110 -0.46 12.30 6.89
C ASP A 110 0.91 12.90 7.19
N ALA A 111 1.98 12.09 7.17
CA ALA A 111 3.35 12.56 7.29
C ALA A 111 3.76 13.49 6.14
N LEU A 112 3.25 13.26 4.92
CA LEU A 112 3.46 14.14 3.77
C LEU A 112 2.62 15.43 3.84
N ARG A 113 1.45 15.39 4.48
CA ARG A 113 0.52 16.54 4.63
C ARG A 113 0.88 17.47 5.78
N CYS A 114 1.36 16.92 6.91
CA CYS A 114 1.90 17.70 8.03
C CYS A 114 3.16 18.49 7.66
N ASP A 115 3.69 18.28 6.45
CA ASP A 115 4.88 18.93 5.95
C ASP A 115 4.62 20.22 5.14
N LYS A 116 3.37 20.70 5.12
CA LYS A 116 2.99 21.98 4.52
C LYS A 116 3.29 23.17 5.42
#